data_AF-A0A2J9PPG6-F1
#
_entry.id   AF-A0A2J9PPG6-F1
#
_cell.length_a   1.000
_cell.length_b   1.000
_cell.length_c   1.000
_cell.angle_alpha   90.00
_cell.angle_beta   90.00
_cell.angle_gamma   90.00
#
_symmetry.space_group_name_H-M   'P 1'
#
loop_
_entity.id
_entity.type
_entity.pdbx_description
1 polymer ?
#
loop_
_entity_poly.entity_id
_entity_poly.type
_entity_poly.pdbx_seq_one_letter_code
_entity_poly.pdbx_strand_id
1 'polypeptide(L)'
;MHGEIVSYGVLIVLQLAKKYDELKKIRDFMISVGLPTSLKALEIESDEDLKTLLDKAFTLDHIQTSPFEINRQMVEDAIQEVEKLNQ
;
A
#
# COMPACT_ATOMS: atom_id res chain seq x y z
N MET A 1 -10.31 9.99 -8.16
CA MET A 1 -9.38 9.37 -7.20
C MET A 1 -9.93 8.04 -6.68
N HIS A 2 -9.84 6.96 -7.48
CA HIS A 2 -10.11 5.60 -6.99
C HIS A 2 -8.97 4.65 -7.38
N GLY A 3 -8.32 4.87 -8.54
CA GLY A 3 -7.17 4.09 -8.98
C GLY A 3 -5.85 4.34 -8.23
N GLU A 4 -5.64 5.55 -7.68
CA GLU A 4 -4.40 5.95 -7.00
C GLU A 4 -4.18 5.18 -5.68
N ILE A 5 -5.27 5.02 -4.92
CA ILE A 5 -5.27 4.25 -3.67
C ILE A 5 -5.04 2.76 -3.95
N VAL A 6 -5.60 2.25 -5.05
CA VAL A 6 -5.43 0.85 -5.46
C VAL A 6 -3.98 0.55 -5.85
N SER A 7 -3.29 1.46 -6.56
CA SER A 7 -1.88 1.26 -6.93
C SER A 7 -0.99 1.12 -5.70
N TYR A 8 -1.14 2.01 -4.71
CA TYR A 8 -0.34 1.92 -3.49
C TYR A 8 -0.67 0.67 -2.67
N GLY A 9 -1.95 0.28 -2.60
CA GLY A 9 -2.37 -0.96 -1.95
C GLY A 9 -1.70 -2.22 -2.51
N VAL A 10 -1.41 -2.27 -3.81
CA VAL A 10 -0.67 -3.41 -4.41
C VAL A 10 0.75 -3.52 -3.84
N LEU A 11 1.45 -2.41 -3.61
CA LEU A 11 2.79 -2.42 -3.00
C LEU A 11 2.74 -2.99 -1.58
N ILE A 12 1.74 -2.57 -0.80
CA ILE A 12 1.51 -3.09 0.56
C ILE A 12 1.25 -4.60 0.55
N VAL A 13 0.39 -5.08 -0.34
CA VAL A 13 0.08 -6.52 -0.45
C VAL A 13 1.32 -7.33 -0.84
N LEU A 14 2.15 -6.83 -1.77
CA LEU A 14 3.40 -7.50 -2.15
C LEU A 14 4.42 -7.52 -1.00
N GLN A 15 4.46 -6.45 -0.18
CA GLN A 15 5.31 -6.38 1.00
C GLN A 15 4.88 -7.40 2.05
N LEU A 16 3.57 -7.49 2.33
CA LEU A 16 2.99 -8.48 3.24
C LEU A 16 3.23 -9.91 2.76
N ALA A 17 3.11 -10.14 1.46
CA ALA A 17 3.41 -11.42 0.83
C ALA A 17 4.92 -11.73 0.73
N LYS A 18 5.79 -10.83 1.22
CA LYS A 18 7.26 -10.93 1.19
C LYS A 18 7.84 -11.12 -0.21
N LYS A 19 7.14 -10.62 -1.23
CA LYS A 19 7.52 -10.75 -2.64
C LYS A 19 8.39 -9.56 -3.10
N TYR A 20 9.57 -9.42 -2.50
CA TYR A 20 10.39 -8.22 -2.64
C TYR A 20 10.87 -7.93 -4.07
N ASP A 21 11.15 -8.97 -4.87
CA ASP A 21 11.55 -8.79 -6.27
C ASP A 21 10.40 -8.30 -7.15
N GLU A 22 9.18 -8.84 -6.94
CA GLU A 22 7.97 -8.36 -7.62
C GLU A 22 7.63 -6.94 -7.17
N LEU A 23 7.75 -6.65 -5.86
CA LEU A 23 7.51 -5.33 -5.31
C LEU A 23 8.37 -4.26 -5.99
N LYS A 24 9.69 -4.50 -6.11
CA LYS A 24 10.60 -3.55 -6.78
C LYS A 24 10.22 -3.34 -8.24
N LYS A 25 9.94 -4.42 -8.98
CA LYS A 25 9.54 -4.34 -10.40
C LYS A 25 8.25 -3.55 -10.59
N ILE A 26 7.25 -3.81 -9.74
CA ILE A 26 5.96 -3.13 -9.81
C ILE A 26 6.10 -1.66 -9.40
N ARG A 27 6.87 -1.36 -8.36
CA ARG A 27 7.19 0.02 -7.97
C ARG A 27 7.86 0.79 -9.11
N ASP A 28 8.89 0.22 -9.73
CA ASP A 28 9.62 0.88 -10.82
C ASP A 28 8.70 1.11 -12.04
N PHE A 29 7.82 0.14 -12.33
CA PHE A 29 6.78 0.31 -13.34
C PHE A 29 5.81 1.44 -12.99
N MET A 30 5.28 1.49 -11.76
CA MET A 30 4.39 2.55 -11.30
C MET A 30 5.02 3.94 -11.43
N ILE A 31 6.29 4.08 -11.05
CA ILE A 31 7.06 5.32 -11.24
C ILE A 31 7.12 5.68 -12.74
N SER A 32 7.41 4.72 -13.60
CA SER A 32 7.55 4.95 -15.05
C SER A 32 6.26 5.44 -15.73
N VAL A 33 5.09 5.10 -15.17
CA VAL A 33 3.77 5.50 -15.70
C VAL A 33 3.13 6.64 -14.90
N GLY A 34 3.83 7.21 -13.92
CA GLY A 34 3.35 8.33 -13.11
C GLY A 34 2.29 7.95 -12.08
N LEU A 35 2.25 6.69 -11.63
CA LEU A 35 1.38 6.25 -10.55
C LEU A 35 2.01 6.53 -9.18
N PRO A 36 1.20 6.81 -8.15
CA PRO A 36 1.69 7.11 -6.82
C PRO A 36 2.27 5.84 -6.17
N THR A 37 3.52 5.96 -5.71
CA THR A 37 4.20 4.90 -4.96
C THR A 37 4.43 5.23 -3.49
N SER A 38 4.08 6.44 -3.05
CA SER A 38 4.25 6.90 -1.66
C SER A 38 3.01 7.58 -1.10
N LEU A 39 2.90 7.65 0.23
CA LEU A 39 1.80 8.37 0.91
C LEU A 39 1.77 9.85 0.52
N LYS A 40 2.94 10.47 0.36
CA LYS A 40 3.04 11.87 -0.09
C LYS A 40 2.47 12.05 -1.50
N ALA A 41 2.68 11.09 -2.40
CA ALA A 41 2.11 11.14 -3.75
C ALA A 41 0.58 10.94 -3.75
N LEU A 42 0.02 10.41 -2.66
CA LEU A 42 -1.42 10.29 -2.43
C LEU A 42 -2.03 11.49 -1.70
N GLU A 43 -1.23 12.54 -1.42
CA GLU A 43 -1.64 13.69 -0.60
C GLU A 43 -2.07 13.28 0.83
N ILE A 44 -1.54 12.18 1.34
CA ILE A 44 -1.76 11.71 2.72
C ILE A 44 -0.64 12.23 3.59
N GLU A 45 -0.93 13.28 4.34
CA GLU A 45 0.05 13.98 5.18
C GLU A 45 -0.19 13.77 6.68
N SER A 46 -1.36 13.27 7.07
CA SER A 46 -1.72 13.05 8.48
C SER A 46 -1.97 11.58 8.81
N ASP A 47 -1.67 11.21 10.07
CA ASP A 47 -2.00 9.88 10.61
C ASP A 47 -3.52 9.62 10.58
N GLU A 48 -4.34 10.67 10.61
CA GLU A 48 -5.80 10.59 10.59
C GLU A 48 -6.33 10.26 9.17
N ASP A 49 -5.70 10.82 8.14
CA ASP A 49 -5.96 10.49 6.73
C ASP A 49 -5.53 9.04 6.44
N LEU A 50 -4.36 8.65 6.94
CA LEU A 50 -3.87 7.28 6.82
C LEU A 50 -4.82 6.29 7.51
N LYS A 51 -5.28 6.62 8.72
CA LYS A 51 -6.26 5.80 9.45
C LYS A 51 -7.56 5.66 8.67
N THR A 52 -8.08 6.75 8.12
CA THR A 52 -9.31 6.74 7.31
C THR A 52 -9.13 5.91 6.03
N LEU A 53 -7.96 5.98 5.39
CA LEU A 53 -7.61 5.16 4.24
C LEU A 53 -7.59 3.66 4.60
N LEU A 54 -6.91 3.32 5.70
CA LEU A 54 -6.80 1.96 6.20
C LEU A 54 -8.19 1.41 6.54
N ASP A 55 -9.00 2.15 7.29
CA ASP A 55 -10.34 1.72 7.67
C ASP A 55 -11.18 1.44 6.42
N LYS A 56 -11.10 2.29 5.38
CA LYS A 56 -11.72 2.01 4.07
C LYS A 56 -11.18 0.75 3.41
N ALA A 57 -9.86 0.54 3.39
CA ALA A 57 -9.25 -0.64 2.79
C ALA A 57 -9.69 -1.94 3.50
N PHE A 58 -9.83 -1.92 4.82
CA PHE A 58 -10.33 -3.04 5.62
C PHE A 58 -11.84 -3.27 5.52
N THR A 59 -12.62 -2.28 5.08
CA THR A 59 -14.05 -2.47 4.76
C THR A 59 -14.29 -3.06 3.36
N LEU A 60 -13.28 -3.09 2.50
CA LEU A 60 -13.38 -3.75 1.19
C LEU A 60 -13.22 -5.27 1.39
N ASP A 61 -14.21 -6.04 0.91
CA ASP A 61 -14.31 -7.50 1.07
C ASP A 61 -13.08 -8.31 0.61
N HIS A 62 -12.12 -7.68 -0.05
CA HIS A 62 -10.87 -8.30 -0.48
C HIS A 62 -10.00 -8.81 0.68
N ILE A 63 -10.01 -8.14 1.84
CA ILE A 63 -9.20 -8.59 3.00
C ILE A 63 -9.75 -9.89 3.62
N GLN A 64 -11.07 -10.10 3.61
CA GLN A 64 -11.66 -11.36 4.10
C GLN A 64 -11.33 -12.58 3.22
N THR A 65 -10.91 -12.36 1.97
CA THR A 65 -10.53 -13.44 1.03
C THR A 65 -9.02 -13.70 0.99
N SER A 66 -8.22 -12.95 1.76
CA SER A 66 -6.78 -13.15 1.84
C SER A 66 -6.44 -14.54 2.43
N PRO A 67 -5.47 -15.28 1.87
CA PRO A 67 -5.08 -16.60 2.37
C PRO A 67 -4.40 -16.57 3.75
N PHE A 68 -4.20 -15.39 4.33
CA PHE A 68 -3.63 -15.16 5.66
C PHE A 68 -4.34 -14.00 6.35
N GLU A 69 -4.44 -14.07 7.68
CA GLU A 69 -4.97 -12.98 8.50
C GLU A 69 -4.10 -11.73 8.31
N ILE A 70 -4.72 -10.67 7.76
CA ILE A 70 -4.11 -9.35 7.69
C ILE A 70 -4.64 -8.56 8.88
N ASN A 71 -3.75 -8.16 9.78
CA ASN A 71 -4.08 -7.25 10.87
C ASN A 71 -3.56 -5.83 10.59
N ARG A 72 -4.09 -4.85 11.33
CA ARG A 72 -3.77 -3.42 11.14
C ARG A 72 -2.28 -3.12 11.34
N GLN A 73 -1.64 -3.75 12.33
CA GLN A 73 -0.21 -3.56 12.60
C GLN A 73 0.66 -4.03 11.43
N MET A 74 0.35 -5.19 10.84
CA MET A 74 1.09 -5.71 9.69
C MET A 74 1.03 -4.73 8.51
N VAL A 75 -0.13 -4.11 8.29
CA VAL A 75 -0.30 -3.11 7.23
C VAL A 75 0.48 -1.83 7.52
N GLU A 76 0.43 -1.34 8.77
CA GLU A 76 1.22 -0.17 9.20
C GLU A 76 2.74 -0.42 9.04
N ASP A 77 3.23 -1.60 9.44
CA ASP A 77 4.62 -1.99 9.27
C ASP A 77 4.99 -2.08 7.77
N ALA A 78 4.11 -2.66 6.95
CA ALA A 78 4.33 -2.76 5.50
C ALA A 78 4.38 -1.39 4.83
N ILE A 79 3.54 -0.44 5.26
CA ILE A 79 3.59 0.95 4.80
C ILE A 79 4.95 1.56 5.11
N GLN A 80 5.46 1.42 6.34
CA GLN A 80 6.77 1.95 6.70
C GLN A 80 7.89 1.36 5.85
N GLU A 81 7.84 0.06 5.55
CA GLU A 81 8.82 -0.59 4.69
C GLU A 81 8.73 -0.12 3.24
N VAL A 82 7.53 0.06 2.70
CA VAL A 82 7.34 0.59 1.34
C VAL A 82 7.80 2.05 1.25
N GLU A 83 7.51 2.88 2.24
CA GLU A 83 7.98 4.28 2.27
C GLU A 83 9.51 4.38 2.29
N LYS A 84 10.22 3.48 2.99
CA LYS A 84 11.70 3.41 2.96
C LYS A 84 12.26 3.10 1.56
N LEU A 85 11.49 2.44 0.69
CA LEU A 85 11.90 2.14 -0.67
C LEU A 85 11.73 3.33 -1.63
N ASN A 86 11.03 4.38 -1.21
CA ASN A 86 10.81 5.61 -1.97
C ASN A 86 11.70 6.78 -1.52
N GLN A 87 12.56 6.57 -0.51
CA GLN A 87 13.60 7.51 -0.08
C GLN A 87 14.83 7.44 -0.98
#